data_AF-A0A519L647-F1
#
_entry.id   AF-A0A519L647-F1
#
_cell.length_a   1.000
_cell.length_b   1.000
_cell.length_c   1.000
_cell.angle_alpha   90.00
_cell.angle_beta   90.00
_cell.angle_gamma   90.00
#
_symmetry.space_group_name_H-M   'P 1'
#
loop_
_entity.id
_entity.type
_entity.pdbx_description
1 polymer ?
#
loop_
_entity_poly.entity_id
_entity_poly.type
_entity_poly.pdbx_seq_one_letter_code
_entity_poly.pdbx_strand_id
1 'polypeptide(L)'
;AYLSGADLENYLRSLPSSALDQIEIMTNPPAKYDAAGNAGVINIKTKKSKVKGFNAGINASLNQGQLSRSNNSFNFNYRNNNNQRSNSISY
;
A
#
# COMPACT_ATOMS: atom_id res chain seq x y z
N ALA A 1 -10.76 17.45 2.05
CA ALA A 1 -10.37 17.94 3.38
C ALA A 1 -8.91 18.33 3.32
N TYR A 2 -8.57 19.56 3.72
CA TYR A 2 -7.19 20.03 3.82
C TYR A 2 -6.67 19.74 5.22
N LEU A 3 -5.41 19.33 5.37
CA LEU A 3 -4.79 19.18 6.68
C LEU A 3 -4.59 20.56 7.33
N SER A 4 -4.65 20.63 8.66
CA SER A 4 -4.19 21.83 9.37
C SER A 4 -2.68 22.00 9.14
N GLY A 5 -2.17 23.24 9.23
CA GLY A 5 -0.75 23.52 8.98
C GLY A 5 0.19 22.70 9.87
N ALA A 6 -0.19 22.48 11.13
CA ALA A 6 0.57 21.67 12.08
C ALA A 6 0.55 20.18 11.71
N ASP A 7 -0.60 19.64 11.27
CA ASP A 7 -0.70 18.25 10.86
C ASP A 7 0.09 17.96 9.58
N LEU A 8 0.10 18.92 8.65
CA LEU A 8 0.92 18.83 7.44
C LEU A 8 2.41 18.83 7.78
N GLU A 9 2.86 19.71 8.68
CA GLU A 9 4.27 19.76 9.10
C GLU A 9 4.69 18.43 9.74
N ASN A 10 3.87 17.90 10.66
CA ASN A 10 4.15 16.62 11.32
C ASN A 10 4.16 15.45 10.32
N TYR A 11 3.25 15.46 9.35
CA TYR A 11 3.24 14.47 8.28
C TYR A 11 4.49 14.53 7.41
N LEU A 12 4.91 15.73 7.00
CA LEU A 12 6.11 15.92 6.19
C LEU A 12 7.39 15.54 6.95
N ARG A 13 7.47 15.84 8.25
CA ARG A 13 8.60 15.46 9.12
C ARG A 13 8.67 13.95 9.36
N SER A 14 7.53 13.28 9.45
CA SER A 14 7.46 11.82 9.65
C SER A 14 7.67 11.03 8.38
N LEU A 15 7.69 11.67 7.21
CA LEU A 15 7.83 11.01 5.92
C LEU A 15 9.27 10.52 5.70
N PRO A 16 9.53 9.20 5.64
CA PRO A 16 10.88 8.69 5.47
C PRO A 16 11.38 8.90 4.03
N SER A 17 12.66 9.22 3.88
CA SER A 17 13.30 9.41 2.57
C SER A 17 13.22 8.18 1.67
N SER A 18 13.15 6.98 2.24
CA SER A 18 12.96 5.73 1.51
C SER A 18 11.60 5.63 0.81
N ALA A 19 10.58 6.32 1.32
CA ALA A 19 9.24 6.37 0.73
C ALA A 19 9.07 7.50 -0.29
N LEU A 20 10.07 8.39 -0.43
CA LEU A 20 10.09 9.48 -1.40
C LEU A 20 10.73 9.03 -2.71
N ASP A 21 10.06 9.31 -3.83
CA ASP A 21 10.58 9.06 -5.18
C ASP A 21 11.20 10.33 -5.76
N GLN A 22 10.44 11.42 -5.78
CA GLN A 22 10.87 12.69 -6.36
C GLN A 22 10.18 13.87 -5.66
N ILE A 23 10.92 14.95 -5.46
CA ILE A 23 10.37 16.25 -5.05
C ILE A 23 10.56 17.22 -6.21
N GLU A 24 9.47 17.82 -6.68
CA GLU A 24 9.48 18.80 -7.77
C GLU A 24 9.00 20.15 -7.24
N ILE A 25 9.74 21.20 -7.56
CA ILE A 25 9.38 22.58 -7.20
C ILE A 25 8.84 23.24 -8.45
N MET A 26 7.59 23.69 -8.39
CA MET A 26 6.90 24.39 -9.46
C MET A 26 6.79 25.86 -9.08
N THR A 27 7.73 26.67 -9.57
CA THR A 27 7.75 28.13 -9.35
C THR A 27 6.62 28.86 -10.08
N ASN A 28 6.08 28.27 -11.15
CA ASN A 28 4.92 28.78 -11.89
C ASN A 28 3.86 27.67 -12.04
N PRO A 29 2.97 27.48 -11.05
CA PRO A 29 1.94 26.45 -11.12
C PRO A 29 0.88 26.78 -12.19
N PRO A 30 0.38 25.79 -12.95
CA PRO A 30 -0.72 26.00 -13.89
C PRO A 30 -2.03 26.30 -13.13
N ALA A 31 -2.94 27.06 -13.76
CA ALA A 31 -4.19 27.60 -13.20
C ALA A 31 -5.16 26.59 -12.53
N LYS A 32 -4.87 25.28 -12.61
CA LYS A 32 -5.61 24.22 -11.92
C LYS A 32 -5.21 24.04 -10.44
N TYR A 33 -4.08 24.60 -10.01
CA TYR A 33 -3.65 24.59 -8.62
C TYR A 33 -3.92 25.96 -8.02
N ASP A 34 -4.89 26.02 -7.10
CA ASP A 34 -5.34 27.24 -6.47
C ASP A 34 -4.18 27.85 -5.64
N ALA A 35 -3.60 28.92 -6.17
CA ALA A 35 -2.44 29.59 -5.60
C ALA A 35 -2.88 30.44 -4.41
N ALA A 36 -3.01 29.81 -3.23
CA ALA A 36 -3.31 30.49 -1.97
C ALA A 36 -2.20 31.48 -1.51
N GLY A 37 -1.13 31.67 -2.29
CA GLY A 37 -0.13 32.68 -2.05
C GLY A 37 0.96 32.65 -3.11
N ASN A 38 1.75 33.72 -3.17
CA ASN A 38 2.91 33.92 -4.04
C ASN A 38 4.06 32.89 -3.82
N ALA A 39 3.77 31.77 -3.17
CA ALA A 39 4.67 30.69 -2.83
C ALA A 39 4.45 29.54 -3.83
N GLY A 40 5.53 29.12 -4.49
CA GLY A 40 5.49 28.04 -5.48
C GLY A 40 4.90 26.73 -4.93
N VAL A 41 4.47 25.85 -5.83
CA VAL A 41 3.91 24.55 -5.48
C VAL A 41 5.01 23.51 -5.35
N ILE A 42 5.00 22.73 -4.26
CA ILE A 42 5.89 21.58 -4.08
C ILE A 42 5.09 20.31 -4.37
N ASN A 43 5.48 19.58 -5.41
CA ASN A 43 4.91 18.28 -5.75
C ASN A 43 5.80 17.16 -5.20
N ILE A 44 5.25 16.37 -4.29
CA ILE A 44 5.96 15.26 -3.63
C ILE A 44 5.45 13.94 -4.20
N LYS A 45 6.27 13.27 -5.01
CA LYS A 45 5.99 11.93 -5.52
C LYS A 45 6.53 10.89 -4.54
N THR A 46 5.66 10.03 -4.04
CA THR A 46 6.03 8.91 -3.16
C THR A 46 6.27 7.63 -3.96
N LYS A 47 7.19 6.79 -3.50
CA LYS A 47 7.45 5.48 -4.08
C LYS A 47 6.22 4.59 -3.91
N LYS A 48 5.64 4.15 -5.02
CA LYS A 48 4.59 3.14 -4.99
C LYS A 48 5.22 1.79 -4.64
N SER A 49 4.91 1.27 -3.45
CA SER A 49 5.26 -0.09 -3.06
C SER A 49 4.46 -1.08 -3.93
N LYS A 50 5.04 -1.45 -5.07
CA LYS A 50 4.50 -2.46 -5.98
C LYS A 50 4.84 -3.83 -5.41
N VAL A 51 4.23 -4.22 -4.28
CA VAL A 51 4.29 -5.63 -3.89
C VAL A 51 3.37 -6.41 -4.82
N LYS A 52 3.93 -6.72 -5.99
CA LYS A 52 3.33 -7.55 -7.02
C LYS A 52 3.80 -8.96 -6.80
N GLY A 53 2.87 -9.89 -6.76
CA GLY A 53 3.21 -11.29 -6.61
C GLY A 53 2.00 -12.15 -6.34
N PHE A 54 2.21 -13.45 -6.47
CA PHE A 54 1.30 -14.47 -6.00
C PHE A 54 1.90 -15.12 -4.75
N ASN A 55 1.06 -15.44 -3.79
CA ASN A 55 1.39 -16.26 -2.64
C ASN A 55 0.47 -17.48 -2.69
N ALA A 56 1.05 -18.67 -2.72
CA ALA A 56 0.31 -19.92 -2.65
C ALA A 56 0.76 -20.68 -1.41
N GLY A 57 -0.19 -21.33 -0.73
CA GLY A 57 0.08 -22.11 0.47
C GLY A 57 -0.76 -23.37 0.47
N ILE A 58 -0.11 -24.51 0.69
CA ILE A 58 -0.77 -25.80 0.86
C ILE A 58 -0.58 -26.18 2.32
N ASN A 59 -1.67 -26.50 3.01
CA ASN A 59 -1.63 -27.06 4.35
C ASN A 59 -2.21 -28.45 4.28
N ALA A 60 -1.51 -29.43 4.85
CA ALA A 60 -2.01 -30.77 5.07
C ALA A 60 -1.74 -31.10 6.53
N SER A 61 -2.76 -31.53 7.25
CA SER A 61 -2.66 -31.90 8.66
C SER A 61 -3.41 -33.17 8.92
N LEU A 62 -2.78 -34.08 9.66
CA LEU A 62 -3.34 -35.34 10.09
C LEU A 62 -3.47 -35.29 11.61
N ASN A 63 -4.69 -35.47 12.10
CA ASN A 63 -4.99 -35.53 13.53
C ASN A 63 -5.36 -36.97 13.88
N GLN A 64 -4.49 -37.63 14.65
CA GLN A 64 -4.69 -38.99 15.13
C GLN A 64 -5.28 -38.95 16.55
N GLY A 65 -6.61 -39.08 16.64
CA GLY A 65 -7.36 -39.28 17.89
C GLY A 65 -8.25 -40.54 17.79
N GLN A 66 -9.35 -40.60 18.56
CA GLN A 66 -10.31 -41.72 18.48
C GLN A 66 -10.96 -41.88 17.08
N LEU A 67 -10.97 -40.80 16.28
CA LEU A 67 -11.35 -40.81 14.87
C LEU A 67 -10.27 -40.06 14.08
N SER A 68 -9.74 -40.69 13.02
CA SER A 68 -8.76 -40.05 12.15
C SER A 68 -9.41 -38.91 11.37
N ARG A 69 -8.82 -37.72 11.42
CA ARG A 69 -9.26 -36.56 10.63
C ARG A 69 -8.08 -35.98 9.88
N SER A 70 -8.28 -35.74 8.60
CA SER A 70 -7.34 -35.03 7.74
C SER A 70 -7.96 -33.69 7.38
N ASN A 71 -7.21 -32.61 7.54
CA ASN A 71 -7.59 -31.30 7.02
C ASN A 71 -6.54 -30.86 6.01
N ASN A 72 -6.97 -30.61 4.79
CA ASN A 72 -6.16 -30.14 3.69
C ASN A 72 -6.72 -28.78 3.24
N SER A 73 -5.87 -27.78 3.07
CA SER A 73 -6.29 -26.52 2.48
C SER A 73 -5.29 -26.01 1.46
N PHE A 74 -5.82 -25.44 0.40
CA PHE A 74 -5.08 -24.75 -0.63
C PHE A 74 -5.48 -23.29 -0.63
N ASN A 75 -4.51 -22.40 -0.54
CA ASN A 75 -4.72 -20.96 -0.52
C ASN A 75 -3.91 -20.32 -1.65
N PHE A 76 -4.54 -19.46 -2.42
CA PHE A 76 -3.91 -18.69 -3.49
C PHE A 76 -4.29 -17.21 -3.36
N ASN A 77 -3.29 -16.35 -3.29
CA ASN A 77 -3.44 -14.91 -3.15
C ASN A 77 -2.63 -14.22 -4.23
N TYR A 78 -3.26 -13.38 -5.03
CA TYR A 78 -2.61 -12.55 -6.03
C TYR A 78 -2.78 -11.07 -5.69
N ARG A 79 -1.66 -10.35 -5.59
CA ARG A 79 -1.64 -8.91 -5.34
C ARG A 79 -0.99 -8.20 -6.52
N ASN A 80 -1.73 -7.24 -7.08
CA ASN A 80 -1.23 -6.35 -8.11
C ASN A 80 -1.64 -4.90 -7.83
N ASN A 81 -0.73 -4.14 -7.23
CA ASN A 81 -0.86 -2.70 -6.94
C ASN A 81 -2.12 -2.35 -6.13
N ASN A 82 -3.26 -2.13 -6.80
CA ASN A 82 -4.53 -1.77 -6.18
C ASN A 82 -5.53 -2.94 -6.15
N ASN A 83 -5.22 -4.04 -6.85
CA ASN A 83 -6.11 -5.19 -6.98
C ASN A 83 -5.55 -6.37 -6.17
N GLN A 84 -6.33 -6.82 -5.19
CA GLN A 84 -6.05 -8.01 -4.41
C GLN A 84 -7.13 -9.05 -4.72
N ARG A 85 -6.72 -10.28 -5.08
CA ARG A 85 -7.61 -11.41 -5.32
C ARG A 85 -7.13 -12.59 -4.49
N SER A 86 -8.04 -13.22 -3.77
CA SER A 86 -7.75 -14.35 -2.88
C SER A 86 -8.72 -15.48 -3.15
N ASN A 87 -8.22 -16.72 -3.16
CA ASN A 87 -8.97 -17.94 -3.32
C ASN A 87 -8.48 -18.97 -2.29
N SER A 88 -9.39 -19.68 -1.65
CA SER A 88 -9.06 -20.71 -0.66
C SER A 88 -10.03 -21.89 -0.76
N ILE A 89 -9.50 -23.10 -0.82
CA ILE A 89 -10.25 -24.36 -0.88
C ILE A 89 -9.81 -25.21 0.32
N SER A 90 -10.76 -25.80 1.06
CA SER A 90 -10.47 -26.66 2.22
C SER A 90 -11.25 -27.97 2.13
N TYR A 91 -10.59 -29.09 2.44
CA TYR A 91 -11.09 -30.47 2.40
C TYR A 91 -10.71 -31.23 3.66
#